data_AF-A0A0F3PP21-F1
#
_entry.id   AF-A0A0F3PP21-F1
#
_cell.length_a   1.000
_cell.length_b   1.000
_cell.length_c   1.000
_cell.angle_alpha   90.00
_cell.angle_beta   90.00
_cell.angle_gamma   90.00
#
_symmetry.space_group_name_H-M   'P 1'
#
loop_
_entity.id
_entity.type
_entity.pdbx_description
1 polymer ?
#
loop_
_entity_poly.entity_id
_entity_poly.type
_entity_poly.pdbx_seq_one_letter_code
_entity_poly.pdbx_strand_id
1 'polypeptide(L)'
;MMSMAIVMAGNDVRAHDDVSALDTGGAGYFYVGLDYSPAFSKIRDFSIRESTGETKAVYPYLKDGKSVKLESHKFDWNTPDPRIGFKDNMLVAMEGSVGYGIGGARVELEIGYERFKTKGIRDSGSKEDDADTVYLLAKELAYDVVTGQTDNLAAALAKTSGKDIVQFAKAVEISAPKIDEKVCRTKRGNTSQESTHGIYAGETNTKSNGQDNNTSLCGGHGTKNSGGGSPGQNSPQVLRDFVKATLLVDGSKNWPTSTAVTSGTPQPETNDNAKAVAKDLVQELTPEEKTIVAGLLAKTIEGGEVVEIRAVSSTSVMVNACYDLLSEGLGVVPYACVGLGGNFVGVVDGHITPKLAYRLKAGLSYQLSSVISSFSV
;
A
#
# COMPACT_ATOMS: atom_id res chain seq x y z
N MET A 1 8.53 9.81 30.36
CA MET A 1 9.69 10.34 29.62
C MET A 1 10.23 11.45 30.49
N MET A 2 11.51 11.42 30.86
CA MET A 2 12.14 12.60 31.47
C MET A 2 12.34 13.60 30.33
N SER A 3 11.71 14.77 30.42
CA SER A 3 11.93 15.89 29.49
C SER A 3 12.68 16.99 30.23
N MET A 4 13.68 17.59 29.58
CA MET A 4 14.41 18.73 30.13
C MET A 4 14.13 19.95 29.25
N ALA A 5 13.53 20.96 29.86
CA ALA A 5 13.18 22.22 29.23
C ALA A 5 14.14 23.32 29.71
N ILE A 6 14.79 24.02 28.78
CA ILE A 6 15.59 25.21 29.09
C ILE A 6 14.81 26.42 28.62
N VAL A 7 14.53 27.35 29.54
CA VAL A 7 13.78 28.57 29.26
C VAL A 7 14.66 29.78 29.51
N MET A 8 14.71 30.67 28.51
CA MET A 8 15.30 32.00 28.66
C MET A 8 14.16 33.02 28.76
N ALA A 9 14.08 33.71 29.90
CA ALA A 9 13.11 34.77 30.13
C ALA A 9 13.75 36.12 29.78
N GLY A 10 13.09 36.90 28.92
CA GLY A 10 13.47 38.29 28.69
C GLY A 10 12.85 39.15 29.77
N ASN A 11 13.65 39.58 30.75
CA ASN A 11 13.18 40.59 31.70
C ASN A 11 13.28 41.96 31.03
N ASP A 12 12.15 42.67 31.02
CA ASP A 12 11.94 44.06 30.55
C ASP A 12 11.51 44.21 29.08
N VAL A 13 10.21 43.97 28.81
CA VAL A 13 9.51 44.57 27.66
C VAL A 13 8.38 45.44 28.21
N ARG A 14 8.64 46.74 28.36
CA ARG A 14 7.59 47.75 28.62
C ARG A 14 6.83 48.00 27.31
N ALA A 15 5.65 47.42 27.17
CA ALA A 15 4.68 47.89 26.18
C ALA A 15 4.05 49.18 26.74
N HIS A 16 4.46 50.31 26.17
CA HIS A 16 3.80 51.60 26.42
C HIS A 16 2.56 51.63 25.54
N ASP A 17 1.37 51.42 26.11
CA ASP A 17 0.11 51.98 25.58
C ASP A 17 -1.03 51.87 26.61
N ASP A 18 -1.67 53.01 26.82
CA ASP A 18 -2.73 53.27 27.80
C ASP A 18 -4.05 52.59 27.42
N VAL A 19 -4.40 51.47 28.04
CA VAL A 19 -5.81 51.07 28.23
C VAL A 19 -5.97 50.39 29.59
N SER A 20 -6.84 50.97 30.42
CA SER A 20 -7.15 50.52 31.77
C SER A 20 -7.77 49.12 31.79
N ALA A 21 -7.11 48.15 32.44
CA ALA A 21 -7.74 46.91 32.91
C ALA A 21 -7.01 46.36 34.13
N LEU A 22 -7.75 46.29 35.25
CA LEU A 22 -7.53 45.52 36.48
C LEU A 22 -6.16 45.57 37.17
N ASP A 23 -6.13 46.27 38.31
CA ASP A 23 -5.06 46.26 39.31
C ASP A 23 -5.00 44.88 40.02
N THR A 24 -4.30 43.92 39.41
CA THR A 24 -3.84 42.69 40.07
C THR A 24 -2.33 42.60 39.93
N GLY A 25 -1.61 42.85 41.04
CA GLY A 25 -0.16 43.00 41.07
C GLY A 25 0.65 41.82 40.53
N GLY A 26 1.58 42.15 39.63
CA GLY A 26 2.65 41.29 39.11
C GLY A 26 3.08 41.76 37.72
N ALA A 27 4.34 42.18 37.54
CA ALA A 27 4.86 42.52 36.21
C ALA A 27 4.87 41.27 35.33
N GLY A 28 4.14 41.29 34.21
CA GLY A 28 4.10 40.18 33.27
C GLY A 28 5.44 39.99 32.53
N TYR A 29 5.76 38.76 32.14
CA TYR A 29 7.01 38.44 31.46
C TYR A 29 6.78 37.48 30.29
N PHE A 30 7.61 37.64 29.24
CA PHE A 30 7.66 36.75 28.09
C PHE A 30 8.88 35.82 28.20
N TYR A 31 8.71 34.59 27.74
CA TYR A 31 9.80 33.64 27.68
C TYR A 31 9.73 32.74 26.45
N VAL A 32 10.89 32.24 26.07
CA VAL A 32 11.03 31.22 25.01
C VAL A 32 11.68 29.99 25.64
N GLY A 33 11.07 28.84 25.42
CA GLY A 33 11.52 27.55 25.89
C GLY A 33 11.94 26.65 24.74
N LEU A 34 12.91 25.78 25.03
CA LEU A 34 13.24 24.65 24.19
C LEU A 34 13.22 23.38 25.04
N ASP A 35 12.31 22.49 24.67
CA ASP A 35 12.05 21.22 25.31
C ASP A 35 12.66 20.10 24.45
N TYR A 36 13.54 19.31 25.06
CA TYR A 36 14.06 18.10 24.43
C TYR A 36 13.50 16.87 25.13
N SER A 37 12.67 16.12 24.38
CA SER A 37 12.03 14.90 24.87
C SER A 37 12.31 13.76 23.88
N PRO A 38 13.33 12.92 24.13
CA PRO A 38 13.63 11.77 23.29
C PRO A 38 12.37 10.91 23.07
N ALA A 39 11.99 10.74 21.80
CA ALA A 39 10.78 10.02 21.45
C ALA A 39 11.10 8.59 21.01
N PHE A 40 10.55 7.62 21.74
CA PHE A 40 10.58 6.21 21.36
C PHE A 40 9.40 5.90 20.45
N SER A 41 9.64 5.14 19.39
CA SER A 41 8.59 4.71 18.49
C SER A 41 7.64 3.77 19.24
N LYS A 42 6.45 4.26 19.56
CA LYS A 42 5.35 3.44 20.10
C LYS A 42 4.42 2.92 19.00
N ILE A 43 4.75 3.17 17.74
CA ILE A 43 3.95 2.70 16.60
C ILE A 43 4.12 1.19 16.50
N ARG A 44 3.05 0.48 16.85
CA ARG A 44 2.94 -0.98 16.75
C ARG A 44 1.81 -1.31 15.80
N ASP A 45 1.94 -2.45 15.14
CA ASP A 45 0.89 -3.05 14.30
C ASP A 45 0.39 -2.09 13.19
N PHE A 46 1.32 -1.35 12.60
CA PHE A 46 1.07 -0.49 11.47
C PHE A 46 0.66 -1.33 10.26
N SER A 47 -0.45 -0.96 9.61
CA SER A 47 -0.96 -1.63 8.42
C SER A 47 -1.43 -0.59 7.40
N ILE A 48 -1.37 -0.97 6.12
CA ILE A 48 -1.77 -0.14 4.98
C ILE A 48 -2.84 -0.91 4.23
N ARG A 49 -3.94 -0.24 3.90
CA ARG A 49 -5.05 -0.78 3.10
C ARG A 49 -5.68 0.34 2.31
N GLU A 50 -6.22 0.02 1.14
CA GLU A 50 -7.11 0.92 0.41
C GLU A 50 -8.38 1.19 1.21
N SER A 51 -8.91 2.42 1.10
CA SER A 51 -10.16 2.81 1.76
C SER A 51 -11.38 2.04 1.26
N THR A 52 -11.32 1.52 0.03
CA THR A 52 -12.34 0.65 -0.58
C THR A 52 -12.40 -0.75 0.04
N GLY A 53 -11.34 -1.17 0.75
CA GLY A 53 -11.23 -2.49 1.36
C GLY A 53 -10.87 -3.63 0.39
N GLU A 54 -10.46 -3.32 -0.84
CA GLU A 54 -10.13 -4.31 -1.87
C GLU A 54 -8.74 -4.95 -1.71
N THR A 55 -7.87 -4.33 -0.91
CA THR A 55 -6.51 -4.85 -0.64
C THR A 55 -6.58 -6.21 0.05
N LYS A 56 -5.99 -7.23 -0.58
CA LYS A 56 -5.86 -8.59 -0.03
C LYS A 56 -4.55 -8.80 0.70
N ALA A 57 -3.46 -8.22 0.17
CA ALA A 57 -2.12 -8.33 0.76
C ALA A 57 -1.24 -7.13 0.39
N VAL A 58 -0.29 -6.83 1.27
CA VAL A 58 0.74 -5.81 1.06
C VAL A 58 2.07 -6.49 0.72
N TYR A 59 2.72 -6.09 -0.37
CA TYR A 59 4.01 -6.65 -0.79
C TYR A 59 5.10 -5.57 -0.83
N PRO A 60 6.25 -5.77 -0.17
CA PRO A 60 7.33 -4.78 -0.17
C PRO A 60 8.12 -4.82 -1.48
N TYR A 61 8.69 -3.68 -1.88
CA TYR A 61 9.56 -3.58 -3.05
C TYR A 61 10.92 -4.26 -2.82
N LEU A 62 11.46 -4.91 -3.86
CA LEU A 62 12.75 -5.59 -3.87
C LEU A 62 13.87 -4.58 -4.14
N LYS A 63 14.84 -4.52 -3.21
CA LYS A 63 16.03 -3.66 -3.27
C LYS A 63 16.82 -3.85 -4.58
N ASP A 64 16.74 -2.90 -5.50
CA ASP A 64 17.55 -2.84 -6.73
C ASP A 64 18.32 -1.51 -6.93
N GLY A 65 18.22 -0.58 -5.97
CA GLY A 65 18.99 0.67 -5.95
C GLY A 65 18.64 1.65 -7.09
N LYS A 66 17.48 1.47 -7.75
CA LYS A 66 17.01 2.31 -8.85
C LYS A 66 15.62 2.87 -8.54
N SER A 67 15.18 3.86 -9.33
CA SER A 67 13.84 4.45 -9.20
C SER A 67 12.75 3.38 -9.20
N VAL A 68 11.70 3.61 -8.40
CA VAL A 68 10.54 2.71 -8.30
C VAL A 68 9.95 2.54 -9.68
N LYS A 69 10.04 1.32 -10.21
CA LYS A 69 9.33 0.93 -11.42
C LYS A 69 8.24 -0.04 -11.02
N LEU A 70 7.01 0.21 -11.48
CA LEU A 70 5.87 -0.71 -11.38
C LEU A 70 6.09 -1.90 -12.32
N GLU A 71 7.07 -2.73 -11.96
CA GLU A 71 7.42 -3.98 -12.61
C GLU A 71 7.19 -5.11 -11.60
N SER A 72 6.40 -6.11 -11.99
CA SER A 72 6.01 -7.26 -11.16
C SER A 72 7.17 -7.92 -10.42
N HIS A 73 8.28 -8.14 -11.12
CA HIS A 73 9.46 -8.83 -10.60
C HIS A 73 10.26 -8.01 -9.57
N LYS A 74 9.84 -6.78 -9.29
CA LYS A 74 10.47 -5.91 -8.31
C LYS A 74 9.71 -5.83 -7.00
N PHE A 75 8.71 -6.67 -6.78
CA PHE A 75 8.05 -6.81 -5.48
C PHE A 75 8.33 -8.19 -4.89
N ASP A 76 8.46 -8.27 -3.57
CA ASP A 76 8.72 -9.50 -2.84
C ASP A 76 7.41 -10.23 -2.59
N TRP A 77 6.94 -10.96 -3.59
CA TRP A 77 5.72 -11.75 -3.53
C TRP A 77 5.76 -12.92 -2.52
N ASN A 78 6.93 -13.24 -1.96
CA ASN A 78 7.09 -14.33 -0.98
C ASN A 78 6.86 -13.86 0.45
N THR A 79 6.85 -12.56 0.70
CA THR A 79 6.68 -11.98 2.05
C THR A 79 5.43 -11.09 2.08
N PRO A 80 4.21 -11.66 2.00
CA PRO A 80 2.98 -10.89 2.14
C PRO A 80 2.86 -10.30 3.55
N ASP A 81 2.28 -9.11 3.63
CA ASP A 81 1.99 -8.37 4.86
C ASP A 81 3.20 -8.26 5.81
N PRO A 82 4.33 -7.67 5.35
CA PRO A 82 5.50 -7.53 6.18
C PRO A 82 5.21 -6.62 7.37
N ARG A 83 5.84 -6.91 8.52
CA ARG A 83 5.74 -6.05 9.68
C ARG A 83 6.51 -4.74 9.45
N ILE A 84 5.78 -3.65 9.26
CA ILE A 84 6.36 -2.31 9.09
C ILE A 84 6.70 -1.75 10.47
N GLY A 85 8.01 -1.63 10.75
CA GLY A 85 8.53 -1.05 11.97
C GLY A 85 9.04 0.37 11.76
N PHE A 86 9.22 1.11 12.85
CA PHE A 86 9.81 2.45 12.83
C PHE A 86 10.96 2.54 13.84
N LYS A 87 12.02 3.26 13.47
CA LYS A 87 13.19 3.51 14.31
C LYS A 87 12.84 4.51 15.41
N ASP A 88 13.41 4.31 16.59
CA ASP A 88 13.37 5.31 17.64
C ASP A 88 14.11 6.56 17.16
N ASN A 89 13.59 7.74 17.49
CA ASN A 89 14.24 8.98 17.13
C ASN A 89 14.59 9.77 18.39
N MET A 90 15.81 9.55 18.86
CA MET A 90 16.35 10.32 19.97
C MET A 90 16.63 11.78 19.59
N LEU A 91 16.94 12.10 18.34
CA LEU A 91 17.54 13.40 17.97
C LEU A 91 16.56 14.46 17.44
N VAL A 92 15.45 14.06 16.82
CA VAL A 92 14.51 14.99 16.13
C VAL A 92 13.15 15.02 16.82
N ALA A 93 13.14 14.94 18.14
CA ALA A 93 11.97 15.19 18.98
C ALA A 93 12.25 16.47 19.79
N MET A 94 11.98 17.60 19.17
CA MET A 94 12.22 18.93 19.74
C MET A 94 10.91 19.69 19.79
N GLU A 95 10.67 20.37 20.89
CA GLU A 95 9.51 21.21 21.09
C GLU A 95 9.98 22.61 21.47
N GLY A 96 9.55 23.60 20.70
CA GLY A 96 9.76 25.00 21.01
C GLY A 96 8.51 25.54 21.69
N SER A 97 8.68 26.37 22.72
CA SER A 97 7.57 27.02 23.37
C SER A 97 7.78 28.53 23.45
N VAL A 98 6.68 29.28 23.33
CA VAL A 98 6.65 30.71 23.65
C VAL A 98 5.57 30.90 24.68
N GLY A 99 5.94 31.53 25.80
CA GLY A 99 5.04 31.69 26.93
C GLY A 99 4.95 33.13 27.44
N TYR A 100 3.83 33.40 28.09
CA TYR A 100 3.57 34.65 28.80
C TYR A 100 3.04 34.32 30.20
N GLY A 101 3.65 34.92 31.22
CA GLY A 101 3.29 34.70 32.61
C GLY A 101 2.89 36.00 33.31
N ILE A 102 1.88 35.92 34.19
CA ILE A 102 1.52 36.97 35.16
C ILE A 102 1.26 36.29 36.51
N GLY A 103 2.02 36.68 37.53
CA GLY A 103 1.91 36.08 38.86
C GLY A 103 2.22 34.58 38.82
N GLY A 104 1.28 33.75 39.30
CA GLY A 104 1.39 32.28 39.24
C GLY A 104 0.75 31.64 38.00
N ALA A 105 0.11 32.41 37.12
CA ALA A 105 -0.53 31.87 35.92
C ALA A 105 0.36 32.09 34.69
N ARG A 106 0.46 31.07 33.82
CA ARG A 106 1.24 31.12 32.58
C ARG A 106 0.43 30.54 31.42
N VAL A 107 0.58 31.12 30.23
CA VAL A 107 0.04 30.58 28.98
C VAL A 107 1.21 30.26 28.06
N GLU A 108 1.25 29.04 27.52
CA GLU A 108 2.34 28.55 26.66
C GLU A 108 1.76 28.09 25.32
N LEU A 109 2.34 28.57 24.22
CA LEU A 109 2.17 27.99 22.90
C LEU A 109 3.36 27.09 22.62
N GLU A 110 3.12 25.79 22.43
CA GLU A 110 4.15 24.81 22.14
C GLU A 110 4.00 24.24 20.74
N ILE A 111 5.12 24.15 20.03
CA ILE A 111 5.21 23.54 18.71
C ILE A 111 6.27 22.45 18.78
N GLY A 112 5.83 21.21 18.63
CA GLY A 112 6.68 20.03 18.62
C GLY A 112 6.77 19.42 17.23
N TYR A 113 7.94 18.89 16.90
CA TYR A 113 8.12 18.08 15.69
C TYR A 113 8.80 16.77 16.07
N GLU A 114 8.20 15.67 15.63
CA GLU A 114 8.73 14.31 15.76
C GLU A 114 8.73 13.62 14.39
N ARG A 115 9.78 12.86 14.10
CA ARG A 115 9.88 12.08 12.84
C ARG A 115 10.44 10.68 13.09
N PHE A 116 9.66 9.65 12.84
CA PHE A 116 10.09 8.25 12.97
C PHE A 116 10.34 7.65 11.59
N LYS A 117 11.60 7.39 11.24
CA LYS A 117 11.96 6.71 9.99
C LYS A 117 11.52 5.25 10.03
N THR A 118 11.16 4.66 8.89
CA THR A 118 10.88 3.22 8.80
C THR A 118 12.13 2.37 9.11
N LYS A 119 11.90 1.18 9.68
CA LYS A 119 12.91 0.13 9.81
C LYS A 119 12.91 -0.69 8.52
N GLY A 120 14.10 -0.96 7.98
CA GLY A 120 14.24 -1.86 6.85
C GLY A 120 13.78 -3.27 7.21
N ILE A 121 13.14 -3.96 6.26
CA ILE A 121 12.59 -5.31 6.48
C ILE A 121 13.71 -6.37 6.54
N ARG A 122 14.85 -6.09 5.88
CA ARG A 122 15.99 -7.02 5.74
C ARG A 122 17.21 -6.59 6.53
N ASP A 123 17.01 -6.03 7.73
CA ASP A 123 18.05 -5.35 8.52
C ASP A 123 19.18 -6.30 8.99
N SER A 124 20.08 -6.65 8.07
CA SER A 124 21.42 -7.18 8.32
C SER A 124 22.44 -6.03 8.23
N GLY A 125 22.32 -5.08 9.16
CA GLY A 125 23.45 -4.29 9.65
C GLY A 125 24.27 -3.43 8.68
N SER A 126 23.82 -3.13 7.45
CA SER A 126 24.61 -2.26 6.57
C SER A 126 23.77 -1.40 5.62
N LYS A 127 23.98 -0.08 5.78
CA LYS A 127 23.53 1.06 4.98
C LYS A 127 22.01 1.17 4.72
N GLU A 128 21.43 2.17 5.39
CA GLU A 128 20.08 2.70 5.15
C GLU A 128 19.97 3.18 3.69
N ASP A 129 19.16 2.50 2.88
CA ASP A 129 18.81 2.93 1.52
C ASP A 129 17.28 2.90 1.35
N ASP A 130 16.76 3.87 0.61
CA ASP A 130 15.35 4.27 0.50
C ASP A 130 14.36 3.22 -0.07
N ALA A 131 14.81 2.02 -0.47
CA ALA A 131 13.99 1.04 -1.19
C ALA A 131 12.98 0.26 -0.32
N ASP A 132 13.21 0.15 0.99
CA ASP A 132 12.33 -0.58 1.94
C ASP A 132 11.06 0.21 2.32
N THR A 133 10.80 1.31 1.63
CA THR A 133 9.71 2.25 1.94
C THR A 133 8.51 2.08 1.00
N VAL A 134 8.63 1.28 -0.05
CA VAL A 134 7.63 1.17 -1.12
C VAL A 134 6.88 -0.14 -1.02
N TYR A 135 5.55 -0.07 -1.09
CA TYR A 135 4.65 -1.19 -0.91
C TYR A 135 3.61 -1.24 -2.03
N LEU A 136 3.38 -2.43 -2.58
CA LEU A 136 2.27 -2.72 -3.49
C LEU A 136 1.07 -3.21 -2.69
N LEU A 137 -0.08 -2.57 -2.90
CA LEU A 137 -1.37 -3.02 -2.40
C LEU A 137 -1.98 -3.95 -3.46
N ALA A 138 -1.79 -5.25 -3.28
CA ALA A 138 -2.28 -6.25 -4.22
C ALA A 138 -3.75 -6.60 -3.92
N LYS A 139 -4.52 -6.74 -5.00
CA LYS A 139 -5.92 -7.16 -4.97
C LYS A 139 -6.04 -8.66 -5.29
N GLU A 140 -7.27 -9.12 -5.43
CA GLU A 140 -7.66 -10.54 -5.46
C GLU A 140 -6.99 -11.35 -6.58
N LEU A 141 -6.99 -10.88 -7.83
CA LEU A 141 -6.42 -11.60 -8.97
C LEU A 141 -4.91 -11.80 -8.84
N ALA A 142 -4.17 -10.73 -8.51
CA ALA A 142 -2.73 -10.81 -8.32
C ALA A 142 -2.35 -11.73 -7.16
N TYR A 143 -3.08 -11.62 -6.04
CA TYR A 143 -2.88 -12.46 -4.87
C TYR A 143 -3.17 -13.95 -5.15
N ASP A 144 -4.30 -14.25 -5.79
CA ASP A 144 -4.74 -15.63 -6.04
C ASP A 144 -3.83 -16.35 -7.04
N VAL A 145 -3.28 -15.64 -8.05
CA VAL A 145 -2.29 -16.21 -8.99
C VAL A 145 -1.02 -16.63 -8.26
N VAL A 146 -0.44 -15.75 -7.44
CA VAL A 146 0.82 -16.02 -6.73
C VAL A 146 0.65 -17.12 -5.69
N THR A 147 -0.46 -17.12 -4.97
CA THR A 147 -0.75 -18.12 -3.93
C THR A 147 -1.28 -19.43 -4.49
N GLY A 148 -1.65 -19.47 -5.78
CA GLY A 148 -2.14 -20.67 -6.47
C GLY A 148 -3.59 -21.04 -6.12
N GLN A 149 -4.41 -20.08 -5.70
CA GLN A 149 -5.82 -20.29 -5.38
C GLN A 149 -6.68 -20.37 -6.64
N THR A 150 -6.63 -21.52 -7.33
CA THR A 150 -7.26 -21.70 -8.66
C THR A 150 -8.77 -21.39 -8.66
N ASP A 151 -9.52 -21.85 -7.66
CA ASP A 151 -10.98 -21.65 -7.61
C ASP A 151 -11.37 -20.19 -7.31
N ASN A 152 -10.63 -19.53 -6.40
CA ASN A 152 -10.85 -18.12 -6.08
C ASN A 152 -10.47 -17.23 -7.28
N LEU A 153 -9.33 -17.53 -7.92
CA LEU A 153 -8.91 -16.86 -9.15
C LEU A 153 -9.95 -17.02 -10.27
N ALA A 154 -10.49 -18.22 -10.47
CA ALA A 154 -11.54 -18.46 -11.46
C ALA A 154 -12.81 -17.66 -11.17
N ALA A 155 -13.22 -17.58 -9.89
CA ALA A 155 -14.39 -16.81 -9.47
C ALA A 155 -14.18 -15.30 -9.64
N ALA A 156 -12.98 -14.79 -9.34
CA ALA A 156 -12.62 -13.39 -9.53
C ALA A 156 -12.53 -13.03 -11.02
N LEU A 157 -11.83 -13.85 -11.83
CA LEU A 157 -11.75 -13.69 -13.30
C LEU A 157 -13.12 -13.71 -13.96
N ALA A 158 -14.06 -14.53 -13.45
CA ALA A 158 -15.42 -14.58 -13.99
C ALA A 158 -16.21 -13.28 -13.79
N LYS A 159 -15.84 -12.45 -12.80
CA LYS A 159 -16.44 -11.12 -12.56
C LYS A 159 -15.79 -10.03 -13.41
N THR A 160 -14.59 -10.28 -13.93
CA THR A 160 -13.85 -9.37 -14.80
C THR A 160 -14.49 -9.28 -16.18
N SER A 161 -14.56 -8.08 -16.75
CA SER A 161 -15.12 -7.90 -18.08
C SER A 161 -14.24 -8.54 -19.17
N GLY A 162 -14.84 -9.05 -20.25
CA GLY A 162 -14.07 -9.60 -21.36
C GLY A 162 -13.11 -8.57 -21.98
N LYS A 163 -13.45 -7.29 -21.94
CA LYS A 163 -12.60 -6.18 -22.42
C LYS A 163 -11.31 -6.07 -21.60
N ASP A 164 -11.39 -6.20 -20.28
CA ASP A 164 -10.21 -6.13 -19.40
C ASP A 164 -9.32 -7.35 -19.59
N ILE A 165 -9.91 -8.53 -19.83
CA ILE A 165 -9.16 -9.74 -20.20
C ILE A 165 -8.43 -9.58 -21.52
N VAL A 166 -9.04 -8.91 -22.51
CA VAL A 166 -8.34 -8.57 -23.76
C VAL A 166 -7.15 -7.66 -23.50
N GLN A 167 -7.30 -6.65 -22.64
CA GLN A 167 -6.19 -5.75 -22.30
C GLN A 167 -5.07 -6.49 -21.57
N PHE A 168 -5.42 -7.37 -20.63
CA PHE A 168 -4.47 -8.24 -19.95
C PHE A 168 -3.71 -9.13 -20.92
N ALA A 169 -4.40 -9.84 -21.81
CA ALA A 169 -3.76 -10.71 -22.81
C ALA A 169 -2.80 -9.94 -23.73
N LYS A 170 -3.18 -8.73 -24.18
CA LYS A 170 -2.29 -7.86 -24.96
C LYS A 170 -1.03 -7.48 -24.16
N ALA A 171 -1.18 -7.20 -22.86
CA ALA A 171 -0.04 -6.89 -22.01
C ALA A 171 0.88 -8.10 -21.80
N VAL A 172 0.33 -9.31 -21.66
CA VAL A 172 1.08 -10.58 -21.59
C VAL A 172 1.82 -10.83 -22.91
N GLU A 173 1.16 -10.69 -24.06
CA GLU A 173 1.77 -10.85 -25.38
C GLU A 173 3.00 -9.94 -25.56
N ILE A 174 2.89 -8.67 -25.16
CA ILE A 174 3.97 -7.68 -25.31
C ILE A 174 5.09 -7.90 -24.30
N SER A 175 4.74 -8.15 -23.03
CA SER A 175 5.70 -8.12 -21.92
C SER A 175 6.31 -9.49 -21.62
N ALA A 176 5.58 -10.56 -21.90
CA ALA A 176 5.94 -11.93 -21.54
C ALA A 176 5.44 -12.95 -22.60
N PRO A 177 5.96 -12.91 -23.84
CA PRO A 177 5.49 -13.76 -24.93
C PRO A 177 5.60 -15.27 -24.63
N LYS A 178 6.57 -15.69 -23.81
CA LYS A 178 6.70 -17.09 -23.35
C LYS A 178 5.55 -17.54 -22.43
N ILE A 179 4.95 -16.61 -21.67
CA ILE A 179 3.79 -16.89 -20.82
C ILE A 179 2.54 -16.97 -21.71
N ASP A 180 2.41 -16.06 -22.67
CA ASP A 180 1.31 -16.11 -23.65
C ASP A 180 1.25 -17.47 -24.34
N GLU A 181 2.40 -18.04 -24.72
CA GLU A 181 2.51 -19.35 -25.38
C GLU A 181 2.03 -20.55 -24.54
N LYS A 182 1.96 -20.40 -23.21
CA LYS A 182 1.56 -21.46 -22.28
C LYS A 182 0.07 -21.41 -21.93
N VAL A 183 -0.49 -20.21 -21.86
CA VAL A 183 -1.86 -19.97 -21.39
C VAL A 183 -2.84 -20.13 -22.55
N CYS A 184 -3.98 -20.77 -22.29
CA CYS A 184 -4.97 -21.10 -23.31
C CYS A 184 -4.33 -21.83 -24.50
N ARG A 185 -3.35 -22.69 -24.24
CA ARG A 185 -2.70 -23.45 -25.29
C ARG A 185 -3.62 -24.57 -25.76
N THR A 186 -4.12 -24.46 -26.98
CA THR A 186 -5.03 -25.44 -27.59
C THR A 186 -4.38 -26.83 -27.66
N LYS A 187 -5.23 -27.86 -27.56
CA LYS A 187 -4.82 -29.26 -27.46
C LYS A 187 -5.19 -30.04 -28.70
N ARG A 188 -4.46 -31.13 -28.95
CA ARG A 188 -4.82 -32.09 -29.99
C ARG A 188 -6.07 -32.86 -29.57
N GLY A 189 -7.04 -33.01 -30.46
CA GLY A 189 -8.15 -33.93 -30.25
C GLY A 189 -7.71 -35.39 -30.39
N ASN A 190 -6.79 -35.66 -31.32
CA ASN A 190 -6.16 -36.97 -31.48
C ASN A 190 -4.64 -36.84 -31.25
N THR A 191 -4.14 -37.44 -30.17
CA THR A 191 -2.72 -37.33 -29.77
C THR A 191 -1.75 -37.90 -30.80
N SER A 192 -2.20 -38.84 -31.64
CA SER A 192 -1.41 -39.46 -32.71
C SER A 192 -1.40 -38.66 -34.02
N GLN A 193 -2.11 -37.53 -34.10
CA GLN A 193 -2.25 -36.72 -35.32
C GLN A 193 -1.91 -35.25 -35.05
N GLU A 194 -0.88 -34.73 -35.71
CA GLU A 194 -0.36 -33.39 -35.44
C GLU A 194 -1.30 -32.25 -35.87
N SER A 195 -2.11 -32.48 -36.90
CA SER A 195 -3.02 -31.49 -37.50
C SER A 195 -4.39 -31.42 -36.80
N THR A 196 -4.51 -31.90 -35.56
CA THR A 196 -5.79 -31.97 -34.82
C THR A 196 -5.87 -31.01 -33.63
N HIS A 197 -5.03 -29.97 -33.62
CA HIS A 197 -5.13 -28.92 -32.61
C HIS A 197 -6.46 -28.16 -32.73
N GLY A 198 -6.98 -27.68 -31.59
CA GLY A 198 -8.11 -26.77 -31.58
C GLY A 198 -7.76 -25.45 -32.28
N ILE A 199 -8.73 -24.89 -33.00
CA ILE A 199 -8.63 -23.58 -33.64
C ILE A 199 -9.64 -22.66 -32.95
N TYR A 200 -9.18 -21.55 -32.39
CA TYR A 200 -10.05 -20.59 -31.75
C TYR A 200 -11.03 -19.96 -32.73
N ALA A 201 -12.29 -19.88 -32.32
CA ALA A 201 -13.37 -19.28 -33.08
C ALA A 201 -14.48 -18.78 -32.16
N GLY A 202 -15.43 -18.06 -32.74
CA GLY A 202 -16.57 -17.52 -32.01
C GLY A 202 -17.50 -18.57 -31.42
N GLU A 203 -17.44 -19.84 -31.85
CA GLU A 203 -18.22 -20.97 -31.33
C GLU A 203 -17.46 -22.29 -31.49
N THR A 204 -17.65 -23.20 -30.52
CA THR A 204 -17.18 -24.58 -30.60
C THR A 204 -18.10 -25.38 -31.51
N ASN A 205 -17.53 -25.94 -32.59
CA ASN A 205 -18.24 -26.83 -33.51
C ASN A 205 -17.56 -28.20 -33.65
N THR A 206 -16.41 -28.42 -33.00
CA THR A 206 -15.73 -29.71 -32.93
C THR A 206 -16.69 -30.80 -32.46
N LYS A 207 -16.71 -31.93 -33.18
CA LYS A 207 -17.53 -33.12 -32.84
C LYS A 207 -16.65 -34.36 -32.76
N SER A 208 -17.04 -35.34 -31.95
CA SER A 208 -16.31 -36.62 -31.82
C SER A 208 -16.02 -37.31 -33.17
N ASN A 209 -16.94 -37.21 -34.14
CA ASN A 209 -16.81 -37.83 -35.47
C ASN A 209 -16.70 -36.80 -36.61
N GLY A 210 -16.54 -35.50 -36.29
CA GLY A 210 -16.49 -34.41 -37.25
C GLY A 210 -15.09 -34.14 -37.80
N GLN A 211 -14.97 -33.24 -38.76
CA GLN A 211 -13.68 -32.75 -39.26
C GLN A 211 -13.35 -31.33 -38.77
N ASP A 212 -14.30 -30.68 -38.07
CA ASP A 212 -14.10 -29.33 -37.54
C ASP A 212 -13.20 -29.34 -36.30
N ASN A 213 -12.33 -28.35 -36.23
CA ASN A 213 -11.39 -28.16 -35.12
C ASN A 213 -11.74 -26.94 -34.26
N ASN A 214 -12.87 -26.25 -34.52
CA ASN A 214 -13.09 -24.96 -33.90
C ASN A 214 -13.52 -25.09 -32.43
N THR A 215 -12.93 -24.25 -31.58
CA THR A 215 -13.26 -24.16 -30.16
C THR A 215 -13.35 -22.71 -29.72
N SER A 216 -14.29 -22.41 -28.84
CA SER A 216 -14.38 -21.14 -28.10
C SER A 216 -13.94 -21.31 -26.63
N LEU A 217 -13.42 -22.48 -26.26
CA LEU A 217 -12.97 -22.80 -24.91
C LEU A 217 -11.45 -22.63 -24.83
N CYS A 218 -10.95 -21.82 -23.90
CA CYS A 218 -9.54 -21.69 -23.58
C CYS A 218 -8.92 -23.07 -23.30
N GLY A 219 -7.84 -23.42 -24.01
CA GLY A 219 -7.20 -24.72 -23.95
C GLY A 219 -8.01 -25.86 -24.59
N GLY A 220 -9.05 -25.53 -25.36
CA GLY A 220 -9.91 -26.48 -26.06
C GLY A 220 -9.16 -27.35 -27.07
N HIS A 221 -9.78 -28.48 -27.43
CA HIS A 221 -9.19 -29.46 -28.34
C HIS A 221 -9.87 -29.47 -29.71
N GLY A 222 -9.12 -29.87 -30.74
CA GLY A 222 -9.65 -30.13 -32.08
C GLY A 222 -10.37 -31.47 -32.20
N THR A 223 -10.58 -31.93 -33.43
CA THR A 223 -11.26 -33.20 -33.71
C THR A 223 -10.48 -34.43 -33.24
N LYS A 224 -11.20 -35.47 -32.81
CA LYS A 224 -10.63 -36.79 -32.51
C LYS A 224 -10.47 -37.67 -33.76
N ASN A 225 -11.06 -37.27 -34.88
CA ASN A 225 -11.12 -38.06 -36.09
C ASN A 225 -9.77 -38.10 -36.84
N SER A 226 -9.35 -39.29 -37.28
CA SER A 226 -8.08 -39.55 -37.95
C SER A 226 -8.04 -39.11 -39.42
N GLY A 227 -9.20 -38.85 -40.04
CA GLY A 227 -9.33 -38.55 -41.48
C GLY A 227 -9.81 -37.13 -41.80
N GLY A 228 -9.79 -36.21 -40.83
CA GLY A 228 -10.37 -34.87 -40.96
C GLY A 228 -9.39 -33.81 -41.42
N GLY A 229 -9.24 -33.66 -42.74
CA GLY A 229 -8.55 -32.53 -43.34
C GLY A 229 -9.47 -31.32 -43.48
N SER A 230 -9.24 -30.29 -42.65
CA SER A 230 -9.43 -28.89 -43.02
C SER A 230 -8.22 -28.09 -42.51
N PRO A 231 -7.90 -26.94 -43.13
CA PRO A 231 -6.53 -26.58 -43.48
C PRO A 231 -5.60 -26.36 -42.28
N GLY A 232 -4.49 -27.12 -42.24
CA GLY A 232 -3.15 -26.55 -42.07
C GLY A 232 -2.70 -26.04 -40.70
N GLN A 233 -3.40 -26.28 -39.58
CA GLN A 233 -2.88 -25.92 -38.25
C GLN A 233 -2.20 -27.11 -37.56
N ASN A 234 -0.88 -27.24 -37.79
CA ASN A 234 -0.01 -28.16 -37.04
C ASN A 234 0.43 -27.56 -35.69
N SER A 235 0.25 -26.24 -35.52
CA SER A 235 0.65 -25.50 -34.33
C SER A 235 -0.54 -25.28 -33.40
N PRO A 236 -0.31 -25.33 -32.08
CA PRO A 236 -1.30 -24.90 -31.11
C PRO A 236 -1.43 -23.37 -31.13
N GLN A 237 -2.66 -22.91 -31.03
CA GLN A 237 -3.01 -21.53 -30.72
C GLN A 237 -2.98 -21.26 -29.21
N VAL A 238 -2.78 -20.01 -28.84
CA VAL A 238 -2.43 -19.56 -27.48
C VAL A 238 -3.31 -18.39 -27.02
N LEU A 239 -2.99 -17.75 -25.89
CA LEU A 239 -3.85 -16.71 -25.29
C LEU A 239 -4.17 -15.54 -26.24
N ARG A 240 -3.20 -15.01 -26.98
CA ARG A 240 -3.45 -13.96 -28.00
C ARG A 240 -4.49 -14.38 -29.05
N ASP A 241 -4.45 -15.64 -29.48
CA ASP A 241 -5.35 -16.16 -30.50
C ASP A 241 -6.76 -16.37 -29.94
N PHE A 242 -6.85 -16.86 -28.70
CA PHE A 242 -8.10 -16.96 -27.96
C PHE A 242 -8.78 -15.60 -27.89
N VAL A 243 -8.06 -14.57 -27.46
CA VAL A 243 -8.62 -13.22 -27.34
C VAL A 243 -9.03 -12.65 -28.70
N LYS A 244 -8.24 -12.90 -29.74
CA LYS A 244 -8.52 -12.40 -31.09
C LYS A 244 -9.74 -13.06 -31.74
N ALA A 245 -9.82 -14.38 -31.70
CA ALA A 245 -10.81 -15.15 -32.46
C ALA A 245 -12.07 -15.48 -31.63
N THR A 246 -11.94 -15.60 -30.31
CA THR A 246 -13.02 -16.03 -29.41
C THR A 246 -13.68 -14.84 -28.70
N LEU A 247 -12.88 -13.87 -28.24
CA LEU A 247 -13.37 -12.65 -27.58
C LEU A 247 -13.57 -11.47 -28.53
N LEU A 248 -13.30 -11.64 -29.83
CA LEU A 248 -13.47 -10.65 -30.89
C LEU A 248 -12.67 -9.35 -30.69
N VAL A 249 -11.58 -9.38 -29.91
CA VAL A 249 -10.72 -8.21 -29.58
C VAL A 249 -11.41 -7.11 -28.75
N ASP A 250 -12.74 -7.01 -28.77
CA ASP A 250 -13.51 -6.09 -27.94
C ASP A 250 -13.99 -6.71 -26.62
N GLY A 251 -13.88 -8.03 -26.48
CA GLY A 251 -14.30 -8.77 -25.29
C GLY A 251 -15.81 -9.02 -25.23
N SER A 252 -16.52 -8.87 -26.34
CA SER A 252 -17.99 -8.92 -26.38
C SER A 252 -18.59 -10.32 -26.38
N LYS A 253 -17.80 -11.35 -26.72
CA LYS A 253 -18.27 -12.74 -26.83
C LYS A 253 -17.41 -13.70 -26.00
N ASN A 254 -18.03 -14.80 -25.56
CA ASN A 254 -17.37 -15.97 -24.97
C ASN A 254 -16.59 -15.72 -23.68
N TRP A 255 -16.84 -14.63 -22.96
CA TRP A 255 -16.30 -14.42 -21.62
C TRP A 255 -17.43 -14.13 -20.62
N PRO A 256 -17.46 -14.74 -19.42
CA PRO A 256 -16.52 -15.74 -18.90
C PRO A 256 -16.84 -17.19 -19.31
N THR A 257 -17.86 -17.40 -20.14
CA THR A 257 -18.35 -18.72 -20.56
C THR A 257 -18.26 -18.87 -22.08
N SER A 258 -17.83 -20.04 -22.55
CA SER A 258 -17.71 -20.40 -23.96
C SER A 258 -19.08 -20.54 -24.64
N THR A 259 -19.09 -20.67 -25.96
CA THR A 259 -20.30 -20.96 -26.76
C THR A 259 -20.06 -22.16 -27.65
N ALA A 260 -21.02 -23.07 -27.76
CA ALA A 260 -20.96 -24.19 -28.71
C ALA A 260 -22.26 -24.31 -29.50
N VAL A 261 -22.16 -24.86 -30.71
CA VAL A 261 -23.34 -25.34 -31.43
C VAL A 261 -23.93 -26.55 -30.71
N THR A 262 -25.22 -26.87 -30.92
CA THR A 262 -25.90 -27.98 -30.22
C THR A 262 -25.19 -29.34 -30.35
N SER A 263 -24.54 -29.58 -31.48
CA SER A 263 -23.78 -30.81 -31.74
C SER A 263 -22.28 -30.72 -31.39
N GLY A 264 -21.82 -29.58 -30.88
CA GLY A 264 -20.42 -29.32 -30.54
C GLY A 264 -20.03 -29.98 -29.22
N THR A 265 -18.74 -30.29 -29.08
CA THR A 265 -18.16 -30.90 -27.87
C THR A 265 -16.82 -30.23 -27.54
N PRO A 266 -16.60 -29.78 -26.30
CA PRO A 266 -17.53 -29.78 -25.17
C PRO A 266 -18.69 -28.78 -25.33
N GLN A 267 -19.79 -29.03 -24.62
CA GLN A 267 -20.85 -28.03 -24.42
C GLN A 267 -20.41 -27.02 -23.35
N PRO A 268 -20.88 -25.77 -23.40
CA PRO A 268 -20.49 -24.75 -22.44
C PRO A 268 -20.92 -25.11 -21.01
N GLU A 269 -20.02 -24.86 -20.07
CA GLU A 269 -20.33 -24.91 -18.64
C GLU A 269 -20.15 -23.52 -18.03
N THR A 270 -20.89 -23.21 -16.98
CA THR A 270 -20.80 -21.90 -16.32
C THR A 270 -19.36 -21.56 -15.94
N ASN A 271 -18.87 -20.45 -16.48
CA ASN A 271 -17.54 -19.86 -16.28
C ASN A 271 -16.38 -20.77 -16.74
N ASP A 272 -16.61 -21.67 -17.70
CA ASP A 272 -15.58 -22.59 -18.21
C ASP A 272 -14.31 -21.90 -18.73
N ASN A 273 -14.42 -20.77 -19.42
CA ASN A 273 -13.28 -19.99 -19.89
C ASN A 273 -12.51 -19.34 -18.74
N ALA A 274 -13.21 -18.75 -17.76
CA ALA A 274 -12.55 -18.20 -16.57
C ALA A 274 -11.83 -19.29 -15.75
N LYS A 275 -12.45 -20.46 -15.59
CA LYS A 275 -11.84 -21.62 -14.94
C LYS A 275 -10.61 -22.14 -15.70
N ALA A 276 -10.70 -22.22 -17.03
CA ALA A 276 -9.60 -22.68 -17.87
C ALA A 276 -8.40 -21.71 -17.81
N VAL A 277 -8.64 -20.40 -17.92
CA VAL A 277 -7.59 -19.38 -17.76
C VAL A 277 -6.95 -19.46 -16.37
N ALA A 278 -7.76 -19.50 -15.30
CA ALA A 278 -7.25 -19.60 -13.94
C ALA A 278 -6.37 -20.84 -13.74
N LYS A 279 -6.82 -21.98 -14.29
CA LYS A 279 -6.06 -23.23 -14.23
C LYS A 279 -4.71 -23.10 -14.92
N ASP A 280 -4.67 -22.56 -16.13
CA ASP A 280 -3.42 -22.41 -16.87
C ASP A 280 -2.46 -21.43 -16.15
N LEU A 281 -2.97 -20.31 -15.64
CA LEU A 281 -2.17 -19.33 -14.88
C LEU A 281 -1.56 -19.93 -13.60
N VAL A 282 -2.24 -20.88 -12.96
CA VAL A 282 -1.76 -21.50 -11.71
C VAL A 282 -0.94 -22.77 -11.96
N GLN A 283 -1.25 -23.58 -12.96
CA GLN A 283 -0.67 -24.91 -13.14
C GLN A 283 0.43 -24.98 -14.20
N GLU A 284 0.36 -24.14 -15.24
CA GLU A 284 1.31 -24.19 -16.36
C GLU A 284 2.49 -23.22 -16.21
N LEU A 285 2.40 -22.30 -15.24
CA LEU A 285 3.39 -21.26 -14.99
C LEU A 285 4.31 -21.59 -13.81
N THR A 286 5.59 -21.21 -13.92
CA THR A 286 6.53 -21.27 -12.80
C THR A 286 6.22 -20.18 -11.76
N PRO A 287 6.72 -20.28 -10.52
CA PRO A 287 6.56 -19.22 -9.53
C PRO A 287 6.99 -17.83 -10.03
N GLU A 288 8.08 -17.76 -10.78
CA GLU A 288 8.57 -16.51 -11.37
C GLU A 288 7.60 -15.95 -12.41
N GLU A 289 7.07 -16.82 -13.29
CA GLU A 289 6.07 -16.42 -14.30
C GLU A 289 4.76 -15.96 -13.65
N LYS A 290 4.35 -16.58 -12.54
CA LYS A 290 3.19 -16.15 -11.75
C LYS A 290 3.37 -14.74 -11.20
N THR A 291 4.55 -14.39 -10.69
CA THR A 291 4.80 -13.00 -10.23
C THR A 291 4.67 -12.00 -11.38
N ILE A 292 5.13 -12.37 -12.59
CA ILE A 292 5.00 -11.53 -13.78
C ILE A 292 3.54 -11.29 -14.11
N VAL A 293 2.74 -12.36 -14.16
CA VAL A 293 1.29 -12.29 -14.39
C VAL A 293 0.59 -11.46 -13.32
N ALA A 294 0.93 -11.65 -12.05
CA ALA A 294 0.31 -10.94 -10.93
C ALA A 294 0.48 -9.42 -11.07
N GLY A 295 1.67 -8.92 -11.38
CA GLY A 295 1.82 -7.48 -11.62
C GLY A 295 1.18 -7.00 -12.93
N LEU A 296 1.04 -7.85 -13.95
CA LEU A 296 0.26 -7.49 -15.15
C LEU A 296 -1.23 -7.37 -14.82
N LEU A 297 -1.79 -8.28 -14.02
CA LEU A 297 -3.17 -8.22 -13.53
C LEU A 297 -3.40 -6.97 -12.67
N ALA A 298 -2.48 -6.70 -11.74
CA ALA A 298 -2.50 -5.49 -10.93
C ALA A 298 -2.50 -4.23 -11.81
N LYS A 299 -1.67 -4.20 -12.86
CA LYS A 299 -1.54 -3.03 -13.73
C LYS A 299 -2.72 -2.83 -14.69
N THR A 300 -3.31 -3.92 -15.19
CA THR A 300 -4.29 -3.86 -16.31
C THR A 300 -5.74 -3.99 -15.86
N ILE A 301 -6.01 -4.79 -14.84
CA ILE A 301 -7.38 -5.10 -14.42
C ILE A 301 -7.70 -4.46 -13.07
N GLU A 302 -6.83 -4.67 -12.08
CA GLU A 302 -7.17 -4.37 -10.69
C GLU A 302 -6.86 -2.92 -10.28
N GLY A 303 -5.93 -2.27 -10.99
CA GLY A 303 -5.44 -0.94 -10.65
C GLY A 303 -4.63 -0.95 -9.35
N GLY A 304 -3.56 -1.74 -9.30
CA GLY A 304 -2.70 -1.86 -8.14
C GLY A 304 -2.11 -0.51 -7.71
N GLU A 305 -2.35 -0.14 -6.46
CA GLU A 305 -1.82 1.08 -5.87
C GLU A 305 -0.45 0.82 -5.24
N VAL A 306 0.48 1.75 -5.44
CA VAL A 306 1.80 1.72 -4.83
C VAL A 306 1.91 2.88 -3.87
N VAL A 307 2.26 2.59 -2.62
CA VAL A 307 2.40 3.59 -1.56
C VAL A 307 3.84 3.60 -1.07
N GLU A 308 4.39 4.80 -0.91
CA GLU A 308 5.71 5.02 -0.33
C GLU A 308 5.59 5.62 1.08
N ILE A 309 6.20 4.96 2.06
CA ILE A 309 6.21 5.33 3.48
C ILE A 309 7.66 5.38 3.96
N ARG A 310 8.24 6.59 3.92
CA ARG A 310 9.62 6.82 4.38
C ARG A 310 9.71 7.03 5.88
N ALA A 311 8.72 7.72 6.43
CA ALA A 311 8.69 8.08 7.84
C ALA A 311 7.26 8.43 8.25
N VAL A 312 6.96 8.23 9.54
CA VAL A 312 5.80 8.86 10.18
C VAL A 312 6.29 10.12 10.88
N SER A 313 5.75 11.26 10.50
CA SER A 313 6.01 12.55 11.13
C SER A 313 4.78 13.00 11.91
N SER A 314 5.01 13.69 13.02
CA SER A 314 3.98 14.31 13.83
C SER A 314 4.42 15.71 14.18
N THR A 315 3.64 16.70 13.78
CA THR A 315 3.79 18.08 14.24
C THR A 315 2.70 18.35 15.27
N SER A 316 3.06 18.67 16.50
CA SER A 316 2.12 19.03 17.55
C SER A 316 2.05 20.54 17.71
N VAL A 317 0.85 21.08 17.84
CA VAL A 317 0.62 22.47 18.21
C VAL A 317 -0.29 22.45 19.43
N MET A 318 0.21 22.92 20.56
CA MET A 318 -0.48 22.86 21.85
C MET A 318 -0.55 24.25 22.47
N VAL A 319 -1.69 24.58 23.04
CA VAL A 319 -1.85 25.76 23.90
C VAL A 319 -2.08 25.24 25.31
N ASN A 320 -1.17 25.58 26.22
CA ASN A 320 -1.23 25.19 27.61
C ASN A 320 -1.56 26.39 28.50
N ALA A 321 -2.41 26.15 29.49
CA ALA A 321 -2.58 27.01 30.65
C ALA A 321 -1.90 26.33 31.84
N CYS A 322 -0.91 27.00 32.41
CA CYS A 322 -0.09 26.54 33.51
C CYS A 322 -0.33 27.36 34.77
N TYR A 323 -0.19 26.73 35.92
CA TYR A 323 -0.26 27.38 37.22
C TYR A 323 0.89 26.90 38.12
N ASP A 324 1.62 27.86 38.65
CA ASP A 324 2.70 27.66 39.62
C ASP A 324 2.09 27.54 41.01
N LEU A 325 2.28 26.39 41.64
CA LEU A 325 1.86 26.10 43.00
C LEU A 325 2.86 26.74 43.97
N LEU A 326 2.35 27.60 44.87
CA LEU A 326 3.17 28.28 45.86
C LEU A 326 3.86 27.26 46.78
N SER A 327 5.19 27.34 46.84
CA SER A 327 6.01 26.61 47.81
C SER A 327 6.78 27.64 48.62
N GLU A 328 6.30 27.95 49.83
CA GLU A 328 7.03 28.80 50.77
C GLU A 328 8.33 28.09 51.20
N GLY A 329 9.48 28.63 50.81
CA GLY A 329 10.78 28.30 51.44
C GLY A 329 11.69 27.28 50.74
N LEU A 330 11.36 26.79 49.54
CA LEU A 330 12.30 26.01 48.71
C LEU A 330 12.54 26.73 47.36
N GLY A 331 13.78 26.76 46.86
CA GLY A 331 14.14 27.27 45.53
C GLY A 331 13.62 26.44 44.36
N VAL A 332 12.47 25.78 44.52
CA VAL A 332 11.81 24.89 43.58
C VAL A 332 10.31 25.16 43.64
N VAL A 333 9.70 25.47 42.49
CA VAL A 333 8.27 25.79 42.39
C VAL A 333 7.55 24.68 41.64
N PRO A 334 6.67 23.89 42.30
CA PRO A 334 5.84 22.93 41.58
C PRO A 334 4.87 23.64 40.65
N TYR A 335 4.59 23.08 39.49
CA TYR A 335 3.63 23.64 38.55
C TYR A 335 2.83 22.54 37.87
N ALA A 336 1.62 22.89 37.41
CA ALA A 336 0.77 22.02 36.62
C ALA A 336 0.21 22.78 35.43
N CYS A 337 0.09 22.10 34.28
CA CYS A 337 -0.48 22.65 33.06
C CYS A 337 -1.56 21.75 32.49
N VAL A 338 -2.58 22.38 31.94
CA VAL A 338 -3.59 21.74 31.09
C VAL A 338 -3.53 22.34 29.69
N GLY A 339 -3.44 21.46 28.70
CA GLY A 339 -3.20 21.80 27.31
C GLY A 339 -4.24 21.25 26.37
N LEU A 340 -4.61 22.05 25.38
CA LEU A 340 -5.47 21.67 24.25
C LEU A 340 -4.79 22.06 22.94
N GLY A 341 -4.91 21.20 21.93
CA GLY A 341 -4.26 21.43 20.67
C GLY A 341 -4.52 20.34 19.65
N GLY A 342 -3.60 20.19 18.71
CA GLY A 342 -3.71 19.21 17.64
C GLY A 342 -2.38 18.62 17.25
N ASN A 343 -2.42 17.34 16.88
CA ASN A 343 -1.32 16.63 16.25
C ASN A 343 -1.62 16.46 14.77
N PHE A 344 -0.69 16.91 13.93
CA PHE A 344 -0.73 16.78 12.49
C PHE A 344 0.18 15.63 12.10
N VAL A 345 -0.42 14.46 11.81
CA VAL A 345 0.32 13.24 11.52
C VAL A 345 0.46 13.07 10.01
N GLY A 346 1.70 13.05 9.52
CA GLY A 346 2.04 12.75 8.13
C GLY A 346 2.66 11.36 8.01
N VAL A 347 2.05 10.48 7.21
CA VAL A 347 2.51 9.09 7.00
C VAL A 347 3.02 8.88 5.57
N VAL A 348 2.34 9.51 4.61
CA VAL A 348 2.68 9.51 3.18
C VAL A 348 2.97 10.96 2.80
N ASP A 349 3.90 11.18 1.87
CA ASP A 349 4.21 12.53 1.39
C ASP A 349 2.93 13.22 0.88
N GLY A 350 2.68 14.43 1.39
CA GLY A 350 1.54 15.26 1.01
C GLY A 350 0.21 15.01 1.74
N HIS A 351 0.10 13.98 2.60
CA HIS A 351 -1.12 13.69 3.36
C HIS A 351 -0.92 13.91 4.86
N ILE A 352 -1.62 14.89 5.41
CA ILE A 352 -1.57 15.26 6.83
C ILE A 352 -2.95 15.07 7.45
N THR A 353 -3.04 14.24 8.48
CA THR A 353 -4.28 14.00 9.22
C THR A 353 -4.25 14.76 10.55
N PRO A 354 -5.13 15.77 10.73
CA PRO A 354 -5.24 16.47 12.01
C PRO A 354 -5.95 15.58 13.04
N LYS A 355 -5.42 15.53 14.26
CA LYS A 355 -6.03 14.86 15.42
C LYS A 355 -6.08 15.81 16.60
N LEU A 356 -7.22 15.90 17.27
CA LEU A 356 -7.33 16.65 18.52
C LEU A 356 -6.43 16.01 19.59
N ALA A 357 -5.68 16.83 20.31
CA ALA A 357 -4.79 16.40 21.38
C ALA A 357 -5.07 17.22 22.65
N TYR A 358 -4.94 16.55 23.79
CA TYR A 358 -4.96 17.17 25.11
C TYR A 358 -3.71 16.72 25.86
N ARG A 359 -3.14 17.61 26.67
CA ARG A 359 -1.91 17.36 27.41
C ARG A 359 -2.07 17.80 28.86
N LEU A 360 -1.57 16.98 29.78
CA LEU A 360 -1.41 17.33 31.18
C LEU A 360 0.08 17.29 31.48
N LYS A 361 0.64 18.41 31.93
CA LYS A 361 2.02 18.50 32.41
C LYS A 361 1.99 18.79 33.91
N ALA A 362 2.86 18.16 34.67
CA ALA A 362 3.12 18.52 36.05
C ALA A 362 4.62 18.41 36.26
N GLY A 363 5.21 19.38 36.93
CA GLY A 363 6.65 19.45 37.01
C GLY A 363 7.15 20.36 38.12
N LEU A 364 8.46 20.52 38.14
CA LEU A 364 9.16 21.41 39.04
C LEU A 364 9.91 22.46 38.21
N SER A 365 9.76 23.72 38.60
CA SER A 365 10.52 24.84 38.06
C SER A 365 11.68 25.15 38.98
N TYR A 366 12.88 25.22 38.41
CA TYR A 366 14.12 25.59 39.10
C TYR A 366 14.65 26.89 38.50
N GLN A 367 14.84 27.91 39.33
CA GLN A 367 15.53 29.12 38.91
C GLN A 367 17.04 28.90 39.00
N LEU A 368 17.71 28.86 37.83
CA LEU A 368 19.17 28.75 37.75
C LEU A 368 19.85 30.13 37.81
N SER A 369 19.18 31.16 37.28
CA SER A 369 19.58 32.57 37.37
C SER A 369 18.36 33.49 37.28
N SER A 370 18.56 34.81 37.36
CA SER A 370 17.48 35.80 37.18
C SER A 370 16.84 35.81 35.78
N VAL A 371 17.45 35.08 34.82
CA VAL A 371 17.08 35.09 33.39
C VAL A 371 16.83 33.67 32.87
N ILE A 372 17.37 32.63 33.53
CA ILE A 372 17.29 31.24 33.08
C ILE A 372 16.56 30.40 34.12
N SER A 373 15.51 29.72 33.67
CA SER A 373 14.79 28.71 34.44
C SER A 373 14.84 27.37 33.71
N SER A 374 14.97 26.29 34.47
CA SER A 374 14.83 24.93 33.94
C SER A 374 13.58 24.29 34.49
N PHE A 375 12.80 23.67 33.60
CA PHE A 375 11.60 22.93 34.00
C PHE A 375 11.85 21.44 33.77
N SER A 376 11.52 20.63 34.79
CA SER A 376 11.50 19.17 34.66
C SER A 376 10.06 18.68 34.68
N VAL A 377 9.68 17.87 33.69
CA VAL A 377 8.36 17.24 33.53
C VAL A 377 8.48 15.73 33.63
#